data_AF-A0A3R7PCI1-F1
#
_entry.id   AF-A0A3R7PCI1-F1
#
_cell.length_a   1.000
_cell.length_b   1.000
_cell.length_c   1.000
_cell.angle_alpha   90.00
_cell.angle_beta   90.00
_cell.angle_gamma   90.00
#
_symmetry.space_group_name_H-M   'P 1'
#
loop_
_entity.id
_entity.type
_entity.pdbx_description
1 polymer ?
#
loop_
_entity_poly.entity_id
_entity_poly.type
_entity_poly.pdbx_seq_one_letter_code
_entity_poly.pdbx_strand_id
1 'polypeptide(L)'
;MKGTVKNFNLDEDPIHNDFKREMIFYRQAQQAVLDGYERLEKLERPTLRPDDYFAEMAKSDVHMQKVRKRLMNKKAGQEMSEKVKKIREIKKFGKRVQIEREQQKHKEKREMLEKVKQFRKGKTDNIDFLSNKPLREQRNRVDGRKTNLRRAMKDRKYGKGGMRRNEKRNNSNDFDDEPRHGGGFQKGGNKFKAGKGGKGGKGGKIHAAKIRPGKRRRQQMKGR
;
A
#
# COMPACT_ATOMS: atom_id res chain seq x y z
N MET A 1 5.52 64.14 17.42
CA MET A 1 4.60 63.01 17.22
C MET A 1 5.40 61.83 16.67
N LYS A 2 5.75 60.85 17.50
CA LYS A 2 6.47 59.64 17.03
C LYS A 2 5.42 58.67 16.48
N GLY A 3 5.36 58.54 15.16
CA GLY A 3 4.49 57.57 14.50
C GLY A 3 4.89 56.15 14.89
N THR A 4 3.96 55.42 15.48
CA THR A 4 4.09 53.98 15.69
C THR A 4 4.16 53.29 14.33
N VAL A 5 5.35 52.85 13.94
CA VAL A 5 5.54 51.98 12.78
C VAL A 5 4.85 50.66 13.13
N LYS A 6 3.69 50.39 12.54
CA LYS A 6 3.09 49.07 12.58
C LYS A 6 4.03 48.15 11.82
N ASN A 7 4.67 47.21 12.53
CA ASN A 7 5.42 46.15 11.88
C ASN A 7 4.39 45.28 11.13
N PHE A 8 4.31 45.47 9.82
CA PHE A 8 3.48 44.65 8.94
C PHE A 8 4.11 43.26 8.83
N ASN A 9 3.44 42.27 9.41
CA ASN A 9 3.80 40.88 9.18
C ASN A 9 3.34 40.53 7.75
N LEU A 10 4.29 40.35 6.84
CA LEU A 10 4.01 40.07 5.42
C LEU A 10 3.16 38.80 5.23
N ASP A 11 3.23 37.85 6.17
CA ASP A 11 2.42 36.64 6.19
C ASP A 11 0.93 36.91 6.54
N GLU A 12 0.64 38.06 7.14
CA GLU A 12 -0.71 38.49 7.52
C GLU A 12 -1.39 39.35 6.48
N ASP A 13 -0.60 40.04 5.65
CA ASP A 13 -1.12 40.91 4.61
C ASP A 13 -1.76 40.11 3.46
N PRO A 14 -3.05 40.29 3.17
CA PRO A 14 -3.74 39.56 2.10
C PRO A 14 -3.25 39.94 0.70
N ILE A 15 -2.49 41.03 0.54
CA ILE A 15 -1.91 41.42 -0.75
C ILE A 15 -0.68 40.55 -1.06
N HIS A 16 0.13 40.24 -0.05
CA HIS A 16 1.38 39.49 -0.20
C HIS A 16 1.19 37.99 0.04
N ASN A 17 0.20 37.61 0.86
CA ASN A 17 -0.17 36.21 1.10
C ASN A 17 -1.24 35.73 0.10
N ASP A 18 -0.78 35.04 -0.94
CA ASP A 18 -1.63 34.50 -2.01
C ASP A 18 -2.73 33.55 -1.49
N PHE A 19 -2.42 32.70 -0.50
CA PHE A 19 -3.42 31.76 0.04
C PHE A 19 -4.57 32.49 0.72
N LYS A 20 -4.27 33.55 1.48
CA LYS A 20 -5.30 34.39 2.12
C LYS A 20 -6.10 35.15 1.07
N ARG A 21 -5.44 35.66 0.02
CA ARG A 21 -6.09 36.35 -1.09
C ARG A 21 -7.08 35.45 -1.83
N GLU A 22 -6.63 34.27 -2.23
CA GLU A 22 -7.46 33.26 -2.91
C GLU A 22 -8.64 32.82 -2.04
N MET A 23 -8.44 32.68 -0.73
CA MET A 23 -9.52 32.38 0.21
C MET A 23 -10.59 33.48 0.24
N ILE A 24 -10.19 34.76 0.17
CA ILE A 24 -11.13 35.89 0.13
C ILE A 24 -11.92 35.88 -1.18
N PHE A 25 -11.25 35.71 -2.33
CA PHE A 25 -11.92 35.61 -3.63
C PHE A 25 -12.90 34.45 -3.68
N TYR A 26 -12.50 33.29 -3.14
CA TYR A 26 -13.38 32.12 -3.04
C TYR A 26 -14.64 32.42 -2.20
N ARG A 27 -14.48 33.04 -1.02
CA ARG A 27 -15.61 33.40 -0.15
C ARG A 27 -16.52 34.42 -0.80
N GLN A 28 -15.97 35.44 -1.44
CA GLN A 28 -16.74 36.46 -2.15
C GLN A 28 -17.57 35.83 -3.28
N ALA A 29 -16.95 34.96 -4.09
CA ALA A 29 -17.64 34.24 -5.15
C ALA A 29 -18.74 33.32 -4.59
N GLN A 30 -18.47 32.63 -3.48
CA GLN A 30 -19.46 31.77 -2.82
C GLN A 30 -20.69 32.55 -2.36
N GLN A 31 -20.51 33.71 -1.71
CA GLN A 31 -21.63 34.54 -1.27
C GLN A 31 -22.47 35.03 -2.46
N ALA A 32 -21.82 35.52 -3.52
CA ALA A 32 -22.52 35.96 -4.73
C ALA A 32 -23.32 34.83 -5.40
N VAL A 33 -22.83 33.59 -5.35
CA VAL A 33 -23.56 32.42 -5.86
C VAL A 33 -24.78 32.11 -5.00
N LEU A 34 -24.67 32.18 -3.66
CA LEU A 34 -25.79 31.97 -2.75
C LEU A 34 -26.89 33.02 -2.98
N ASP A 35 -26.52 34.31 -3.03
CA ASP A 35 -27.45 35.40 -3.31
C ASP A 35 -28.14 35.23 -4.68
N GLY A 36 -27.38 34.78 -5.68
CA GLY A 36 -27.91 34.49 -7.01
C GLY A 36 -28.87 33.29 -7.03
N TYR A 37 -28.56 32.25 -6.25
CA TYR A 37 -29.37 31.04 -6.13
C TYR A 37 -30.75 31.37 -5.56
N GLU A 38 -30.81 32.14 -4.48
CA GLU A 38 -32.08 32.57 -3.86
C GLU A 38 -32.97 33.33 -4.85
N ARG A 39 -32.38 34.16 -5.73
CA ARG A 39 -33.12 34.90 -6.76
C ARG A 39 -33.64 33.99 -7.86
N LEU A 40 -32.85 33.01 -8.28
CA LEU A 40 -33.24 32.05 -9.32
C LEU A 40 -34.31 31.08 -8.83
N GLU A 41 -34.26 30.71 -7.55
CA GLU A 41 -35.28 29.87 -6.91
C GLU A 41 -36.63 30.58 -6.85
N LYS A 42 -36.66 31.87 -6.49
CA LYS A 42 -37.88 32.70 -6.55
C LYS A 42 -38.50 32.80 -7.96
N LEU A 43 -37.68 32.62 -8.99
CA LEU A 43 -38.11 32.62 -10.40
C LEU A 43 -38.43 31.21 -10.91
N GLU A 44 -38.40 30.19 -10.03
CA GLU A 44 -38.67 28.78 -10.34
C GLU A 44 -37.82 28.21 -11.48
N ARG A 45 -36.57 28.69 -11.63
CA ARG A 45 -35.65 28.21 -12.66
C ARG A 45 -34.75 27.09 -12.16
N PRO A 46 -34.57 25.98 -12.93
CA PRO A 46 -33.65 24.93 -12.55
C PRO A 46 -32.20 25.44 -12.59
N THR A 47 -31.49 25.32 -11.48
CA THR A 47 -30.12 25.83 -11.30
C THR A 47 -29.05 24.73 -11.39
N LEU A 48 -29.41 23.49 -11.04
CA LEU A 48 -28.51 22.35 -11.05
C LEU A 48 -28.48 21.71 -12.44
N ARG A 49 -27.28 21.34 -12.88
CA ARG A 49 -27.10 20.54 -14.10
C ARG A 49 -27.52 19.09 -13.81
N PRO A 50 -28.49 18.52 -14.55
CA PRO A 50 -28.82 17.10 -14.43
C PRO A 50 -27.65 16.19 -14.84
N ASP A 51 -27.50 15.05 -14.17
CA ASP A 51 -26.42 14.09 -14.45
C ASP A 51 -26.54 13.44 -15.84
N ASP A 52 -27.76 13.29 -16.34
CA ASP A 52 -28.07 12.65 -17.64
C ASP A 52 -28.09 13.65 -18.82
N TYR A 53 -27.68 14.90 -18.58
CA TYR A 53 -27.60 15.93 -19.62
C TYR A 53 -26.18 16.07 -20.17
N PHE A 54 -25.92 15.40 -21.31
CA PHE A 54 -24.63 15.39 -22.01
C PHE A 54 -24.55 16.49 -23.08
N ALA A 55 -24.20 17.70 -22.66
CA ALA A 55 -23.84 18.80 -23.55
C ALA A 55 -22.32 19.03 -23.57
N GLU A 56 -21.83 19.76 -24.57
CA GLU A 56 -20.41 20.14 -24.65
C GLU A 56 -20.01 20.97 -23.41
N MET A 57 -18.91 20.57 -22.77
CA MET A 57 -18.38 21.22 -21.57
C MET A 57 -17.18 22.10 -21.93
N ALA A 58 -16.88 23.11 -21.11
CA ALA A 58 -15.73 24.01 -21.33
C ALA A 58 -14.36 23.30 -21.42
N LYS A 59 -14.24 22.06 -20.93
CA LYS A 59 -13.05 21.21 -21.05
C LYS A 59 -13.46 19.82 -21.50
N SER A 60 -12.67 19.24 -22.41
CA SER A 60 -12.91 17.88 -22.90
C SER A 60 -12.68 16.81 -21.82
N ASP A 61 -13.42 15.70 -21.91
CA ASP A 61 -13.27 14.57 -20.99
C ASP A 61 -11.86 13.97 -21.03
N VAL A 62 -11.24 13.93 -22.20
CA VAL A 62 -9.85 13.48 -22.37
C VAL A 62 -8.90 14.33 -21.53
N HIS A 63 -9.12 15.64 -21.45
CA HIS A 63 -8.34 16.52 -20.58
C HIS A 63 -8.60 16.22 -19.10
N MET A 64 -9.87 16.10 -18.71
CA MET A 64 -10.23 15.84 -17.31
C MET A 64 -9.76 14.48 -16.81
N GLN A 65 -9.71 13.45 -17.66
CA GLN A 65 -9.09 12.17 -17.34
C GLN A 65 -7.59 12.29 -17.03
N LYS A 66 -6.86 13.14 -17.77
CA LYS A 66 -5.44 13.43 -17.48
C LYS A 66 -5.28 14.11 -16.12
N VAL A 67 -6.14 15.08 -15.79
CA VAL A 67 -6.14 15.76 -14.49
C VAL A 67 -6.42 14.77 -13.36
N ARG A 68 -7.47 13.95 -13.49
CA ARG A 68 -7.82 12.89 -12.51
C ARG A 68 -6.65 11.93 -12.28
N LYS A 69 -6.01 11.46 -13.35
CA LYS A 69 -4.84 10.58 -13.25
C LYS A 69 -3.69 11.23 -12.46
N ARG A 70 -3.41 12.52 -12.70
CA ARG A 70 -2.38 13.27 -11.94
C ARG A 70 -2.73 13.39 -10.47
N LEU A 71 -3.98 13.70 -10.13
CA LEU A 71 -4.46 13.79 -8.75
C LEU A 71 -4.35 12.44 -8.03
N MET A 72 -4.79 11.35 -8.66
CA MET A 72 -4.67 10.00 -8.11
C MET A 72 -3.21 9.60 -7.87
N ASN A 73 -2.32 9.92 -8.82
CA ASN A 73 -0.89 9.66 -8.66
C ASN A 73 -0.27 10.46 -7.50
N LYS A 74 -0.68 11.74 -7.32
CA LYS A 74 -0.21 12.58 -6.20
C LYS A 74 -0.65 12.01 -4.86
N LYS A 75 -1.93 11.62 -4.75
CA LYS A 75 -2.48 10.98 -3.54
C LYS A 75 -1.77 9.67 -3.22
N ALA A 76 -1.59 8.80 -4.21
CA ALA A 76 -0.86 7.55 -4.05
C ALA A 76 0.60 7.80 -3.61
N GLY A 77 1.28 8.81 -4.16
CA GLY A 77 2.63 9.19 -3.76
C GLY A 77 2.72 9.65 -2.29
N GLN A 78 1.73 10.41 -1.82
CA GLN A 78 1.64 10.85 -0.42
C GLN A 78 1.40 9.66 0.51
N GLU A 79 0.41 8.82 0.21
CA GLU A 79 0.11 7.62 0.99
C GLU A 79 1.30 6.67 1.09
N MET A 80 2.03 6.47 -0.01
CA MET A 80 3.23 5.64 -0.02
C MET A 80 4.34 6.24 0.84
N SER A 81 4.52 7.56 0.79
CA SER A 81 5.51 8.24 1.63
C SER A 81 5.17 8.11 3.13
N GLU A 82 3.91 8.24 3.49
CA GLU A 82 3.43 8.03 4.87
C GLU A 82 3.60 6.57 5.31
N LYS A 83 3.24 5.60 4.47
CA LYS A 83 3.48 4.17 4.75
C LYS A 83 4.96 3.89 4.97
N VAL A 84 5.85 4.48 4.16
CA VAL A 84 7.30 4.34 4.32
C VAL A 84 7.79 4.95 5.64
N LYS A 85 7.28 6.12 6.03
CA LYS A 85 7.59 6.73 7.35
C LYS A 85 7.18 5.79 8.50
N LYS A 86 5.95 5.27 8.47
CA LYS A 86 5.45 4.29 9.46
C LYS A 86 6.31 3.03 9.52
N ILE A 87 6.71 2.47 8.38
CA ILE A 87 7.60 1.30 8.32
C ILE A 87 8.98 1.61 8.93
N ARG A 88 9.52 2.80 8.68
CA ARG A 88 10.82 3.21 9.27
C ARG A 88 10.71 3.34 10.79
N GLU A 89 9.63 3.91 11.29
CA GLU A 89 9.37 4.03 12.74
C GLU A 89 9.24 2.66 13.40
N ILE A 90 8.42 1.76 12.82
CA ILE A 90 8.27 0.38 13.32
C ILE A 90 9.62 -0.34 13.35
N LYS A 91 10.45 -0.18 12.32
CA LYS A 91 11.80 -0.78 12.28
C LYS A 91 12.74 -0.17 13.32
N LYS A 92 12.68 1.15 13.54
CA LYS A 92 13.50 1.87 14.52
C LYS A 92 13.19 1.43 15.95
N PHE A 93 11.91 1.30 16.29
CA PHE A 93 11.47 0.96 17.65
C PHE A 93 11.21 -0.53 17.87
N GLY A 94 11.25 -1.36 16.82
CA GLY A 94 10.86 -2.76 16.88
C GLY A 94 11.59 -3.58 17.95
N LYS A 95 12.92 -3.41 18.11
CA LYS A 95 13.67 -4.09 19.17
C LYS A 95 13.29 -3.63 20.57
N ARG A 96 13.11 -2.32 20.77
CA ARG A 96 12.71 -1.75 22.06
C ARG A 96 11.33 -2.25 22.47
N VAL A 97 10.37 -2.23 21.53
CA VAL A 97 9.02 -2.76 21.73
C VAL A 97 9.04 -4.25 22.06
N GLN A 98 9.91 -5.04 21.44
CA GLN A 98 10.05 -6.47 21.76
C GLN A 98 10.53 -6.69 23.19
N ILE A 99 11.60 -6.00 23.62
CA ILE A 99 12.16 -6.10 24.96
C ILE A 99 11.14 -5.62 26.01
N GLU A 100 10.52 -4.47 25.79
CA GLU A 100 9.50 -3.92 26.68
C GLU A 100 8.32 -4.88 26.84
N ARG A 101 7.87 -5.49 25.74
CA ARG A 101 6.79 -6.50 25.79
C ARG A 101 7.19 -7.75 26.55
N GLU A 102 8.43 -8.19 26.46
CA GLU A 102 8.93 -9.33 27.25
C GLU A 102 9.02 -8.98 28.73
N GLN A 103 9.54 -7.80 29.06
CA GLN A 103 9.57 -7.28 30.43
C GLN A 103 8.17 -7.13 31.04
N GLN A 104 7.20 -6.58 30.28
CA GLN A 104 5.80 -6.50 30.69
C GLN A 104 5.22 -7.89 30.97
N LYS A 105 5.43 -8.87 30.08
CA LYS A 105 4.99 -10.26 30.33
C LYS A 105 5.60 -10.87 31.59
N HIS A 106 6.89 -10.65 31.84
CA HIS A 106 7.54 -11.14 33.05
C HIS A 106 6.99 -10.46 34.30
N LYS A 107 6.73 -9.15 34.24
CA LYS A 107 6.12 -8.37 35.32
C LYS A 107 4.69 -8.85 35.61
N GLU A 108 3.85 -8.96 34.60
CA GLU A 108 2.49 -9.51 34.69
C GLU A 108 2.48 -10.93 35.28
N LYS A 109 3.39 -11.81 34.83
CA LYS A 109 3.52 -13.16 35.38
C LYS A 109 3.94 -13.15 36.85
N ARG A 110 4.87 -12.27 37.23
CA ARG A 110 5.33 -12.13 38.62
C ARG A 110 4.20 -11.62 39.52
N GLU A 111 3.49 -10.59 39.10
CA GLU A 111 2.33 -10.04 39.80
C GLU A 111 1.22 -11.08 39.94
N MET A 112 0.93 -11.86 38.88
CA MET A 112 -0.03 -12.95 38.95
C MET A 112 0.38 -14.03 39.96
N LEU A 113 1.65 -14.47 39.93
CA LEU A 113 2.16 -15.46 40.89
C LEU A 113 2.13 -14.94 42.33
N GLU A 114 2.37 -13.65 42.53
CA GLU A 114 2.28 -13.02 43.84
C GLU A 114 0.84 -13.01 44.36
N LYS A 115 -0.14 -12.64 43.53
CA LYS A 115 -1.57 -12.71 43.86
C LYS A 115 -1.99 -14.15 44.21
N VAL A 116 -1.55 -15.16 43.45
CA VAL A 116 -1.80 -16.58 43.78
C VAL A 116 -1.18 -16.96 45.13
N LYS A 117 0.05 -16.51 45.42
CA LYS A 117 0.71 -16.78 46.72
C LYS A 117 0.00 -16.10 47.88
N GLN A 118 -0.51 -14.88 47.70
CA GLN A 118 -1.28 -14.16 48.72
C GLN A 118 -2.63 -14.85 48.99
N PHE A 119 -3.32 -15.29 47.94
CA PHE A 119 -4.54 -16.10 48.04
C PHE A 119 -4.30 -17.43 48.76
N ARG A 120 -3.25 -18.19 48.38
CA ARG A 120 -2.89 -19.46 49.06
C ARG A 120 -2.57 -19.27 50.55
N LYS A 121 -2.07 -18.08 50.94
CA LYS A 121 -1.77 -17.73 52.33
C LYS A 121 -2.98 -17.18 53.10
N GLY A 122 -4.18 -17.15 52.49
CA GLY A 122 -5.42 -16.67 53.12
C GLY A 122 -5.45 -15.16 53.40
N LYS A 123 -4.60 -14.36 52.72
CA LYS A 123 -4.55 -12.90 52.93
C LYS A 123 -5.59 -12.13 52.10
N THR A 124 -6.18 -12.78 51.10
CA THR A 124 -7.12 -12.18 50.14
C THR A 124 -8.11 -13.27 49.70
N ASP A 125 -9.42 -13.03 49.84
CA ASP A 125 -10.47 -13.99 49.46
C ASP A 125 -11.03 -13.75 48.04
N ASN A 126 -10.63 -12.65 47.40
CA ASN A 126 -11.16 -12.25 46.08
C ASN A 126 -10.39 -12.92 44.93
N ILE A 127 -11.07 -13.77 44.16
CA ILE A 127 -10.54 -14.55 43.02
C ILE A 127 -10.53 -13.73 41.71
N ASP A 128 -10.80 -12.43 41.77
CA ASP A 128 -11.02 -11.52 40.63
C ASP A 128 -9.80 -11.34 39.69
N PHE A 129 -8.62 -11.82 40.07
CA PHE A 129 -7.45 -11.86 39.17
C PHE A 129 -7.52 -12.96 38.10
N LEU A 130 -8.42 -13.95 38.23
CA LEU A 130 -8.65 -15.03 37.25
C LEU A 130 -9.82 -14.74 36.29
N SER A 131 -10.77 -13.90 36.68
CA SER A 131 -11.99 -13.57 35.91
C SER A 131 -11.70 -12.69 34.68
N ASN A 132 -10.64 -11.89 34.71
CA ASN A 132 -10.28 -10.94 33.65
C ASN A 132 -9.55 -11.55 32.44
N LYS A 133 -9.54 -12.89 32.29
CA LYS A 133 -9.23 -13.52 31.00
C LYS A 133 -10.54 -13.74 30.27
N PRO A 134 -10.76 -13.17 29.06
CA PRO A 134 -11.80 -13.71 28.21
C PRO A 134 -11.46 -15.20 28.04
N LEU A 135 -12.37 -16.06 28.53
CA LEU A 135 -12.34 -17.49 28.24
C LEU A 135 -12.21 -17.59 26.73
N ARG A 136 -10.98 -17.83 26.26
CA ARG A 136 -10.76 -18.26 24.89
C ARG A 136 -11.48 -19.58 24.85
N GLU A 137 -12.68 -19.55 24.27
CA GLU A 137 -13.44 -20.73 23.89
C GLU A 137 -12.42 -21.78 23.45
N GLN A 138 -12.50 -22.94 24.11
CA GLN A 138 -11.79 -24.12 23.70
C GLN A 138 -12.28 -24.48 22.29
N ARG A 139 -11.77 -23.78 21.28
CA ARG A 139 -11.74 -24.28 19.92
C ARG A 139 -10.86 -25.51 20.01
N ASN A 140 -11.53 -26.66 19.97
CA ASN A 140 -10.96 -27.97 19.73
C ASN A 140 -9.65 -27.82 18.96
N ARG A 141 -8.53 -28.02 19.66
CA ARG A 141 -7.22 -28.17 19.03
C ARG A 141 -7.29 -29.48 18.25
N VAL A 142 -7.87 -29.42 17.06
CA VAL A 142 -7.50 -30.32 15.98
C VAL A 142 -6.02 -30.08 15.81
N ASP A 143 -5.25 -31.15 16.00
CA ASP A 143 -3.81 -31.18 16.04
C ASP A 143 -3.26 -30.68 14.69
N GLY A 144 -3.17 -29.36 14.58
CA GLY A 144 -2.81 -28.63 13.38
C GLY A 144 -1.30 -28.65 13.20
N ARG A 145 -0.72 -29.85 13.07
CA ARG A 145 0.53 -30.02 12.32
C ARG A 145 0.25 -29.37 10.98
N LYS A 146 0.74 -28.14 10.78
CA LYS A 146 0.66 -27.44 9.49
C LYS A 146 1.17 -28.43 8.45
N THR A 147 0.25 -29.06 7.75
CA THR A 147 0.58 -29.98 6.67
C THR A 147 1.34 -29.11 5.69
N ASN A 148 2.60 -29.45 5.52
CA ASN A 148 3.51 -28.68 4.68
C ASN A 148 2.84 -28.69 3.30
N LEU A 149 2.21 -27.60 2.85
CA LEU A 149 1.39 -27.59 1.61
C LEU A 149 2.19 -28.13 0.43
N ARG A 150 3.51 -27.91 0.46
CA ARG A 150 4.46 -28.44 -0.50
C ARG A 150 4.56 -29.97 -0.50
N ARG A 151 4.43 -30.61 0.67
CA ARG A 151 4.34 -32.08 0.81
C ARG A 151 2.96 -32.58 0.41
N ALA A 152 1.87 -31.90 0.79
CA ALA A 152 0.52 -32.27 0.35
C ALA A 152 0.35 -32.21 -1.18
N MET A 153 0.92 -31.19 -1.84
CA MET A 153 0.95 -31.08 -3.31
C MET A 153 1.79 -32.18 -3.95
N LYS A 154 2.93 -32.54 -3.36
CA LYS A 154 3.77 -33.65 -3.84
C LYS A 154 3.10 -35.00 -3.65
N ASP A 155 2.43 -35.21 -2.52
CA ASP A 155 1.65 -36.42 -2.26
C ASP A 155 0.44 -36.52 -3.20
N ARG A 156 -0.16 -35.37 -3.59
CA ARG A 156 -1.22 -35.33 -4.62
C ARG A 156 -0.69 -35.63 -6.02
N LYS A 157 0.50 -35.12 -6.38
CA LYS A 157 1.09 -35.32 -7.72
C LYS A 157 1.77 -36.69 -7.87
N TYR A 158 2.30 -37.28 -6.80
CA TYR A 158 3.17 -38.47 -6.86
C TYR A 158 2.78 -39.60 -5.89
N GLY A 159 1.72 -39.43 -5.10
CA GLY A 159 1.34 -40.36 -4.02
C GLY A 159 2.19 -40.20 -2.75
N LYS A 160 1.66 -40.59 -1.59
CA LYS A 160 2.41 -40.65 -0.32
C LYS A 160 3.54 -41.69 -0.46
N GLY A 161 4.80 -41.26 -0.38
CA GLY A 161 5.97 -42.15 -0.38
C GLY A 161 6.86 -42.07 -1.63
N GLY A 162 6.52 -41.25 -2.62
CA GLY A 162 7.31 -41.11 -3.85
C GLY A 162 6.97 -42.15 -4.92
N MET A 163 7.32 -41.81 -6.17
CA MET A 163 6.78 -42.36 -7.42
C MET A 163 6.72 -43.90 -7.53
N ARG A 164 5.54 -44.41 -7.89
CA ARG A 164 5.38 -45.72 -8.53
C ARG A 164 6.04 -45.67 -9.92
N ARG A 165 6.80 -46.70 -10.27
CA ARG A 165 7.56 -46.78 -11.54
C ARG A 165 6.66 -46.48 -12.75
N ASN A 166 7.15 -45.60 -13.64
CA ASN A 166 6.76 -45.40 -15.06
C ASN A 166 5.87 -44.20 -15.47
N GLU A 167 5.56 -43.23 -14.62
CA GLU A 167 4.78 -42.03 -15.03
C GLU A 167 5.60 -40.83 -15.57
N LYS A 168 6.87 -41.03 -15.95
CA LYS A 168 7.68 -39.95 -16.57
C LYS A 168 7.47 -39.88 -18.08
N ARG A 169 6.32 -39.37 -18.53
CA ARG A 169 6.16 -38.83 -19.89
C ARG A 169 5.68 -37.39 -19.77
N ASN A 170 6.51 -36.43 -20.20
CA ASN A 170 6.15 -35.02 -20.23
C ASN A 170 5.01 -34.81 -21.25
N ASN A 171 3.89 -34.24 -20.81
CA ASN A 171 2.89 -33.68 -21.71
C ASN A 171 3.12 -32.17 -21.87
N SER A 172 2.65 -31.60 -22.97
CA SER A 172 2.86 -30.17 -23.33
C SER A 172 2.35 -29.18 -22.28
N ASN A 173 1.58 -29.63 -21.29
CA ASN A 173 0.91 -28.80 -20.29
C ASN A 173 1.66 -28.73 -18.94
N ASP A 174 2.68 -29.57 -18.72
CA ASP A 174 3.46 -29.63 -17.45
C ASP A 174 4.44 -28.45 -17.25
N PHE A 175 4.54 -27.50 -18.19
CA PHE A 175 5.51 -26.39 -18.14
C PHE A 175 5.03 -25.16 -17.35
N ASP A 176 3.73 -25.05 -17.07
CA ASP A 176 3.13 -23.79 -16.57
C ASP A 176 2.61 -23.85 -15.11
N ASP A 177 2.53 -25.04 -14.49
CA ASP A 177 1.98 -25.21 -13.12
C ASP A 177 3.06 -25.31 -12.02
N GLU A 178 4.06 -24.42 -12.02
CA GLU A 178 4.83 -24.14 -10.80
C GLU A 178 4.21 -22.94 -10.05
N PRO A 179 3.65 -23.12 -8.84
CA PRO A 179 3.19 -22.02 -8.03
C PRO A 179 4.41 -21.24 -7.49
N ARG A 180 4.70 -20.12 -8.15
CA ARG A 180 5.67 -19.13 -7.68
C ARG A 180 5.14 -18.45 -6.42
N HIS A 181 5.66 -18.84 -5.26
CA HIS A 181 5.66 -17.96 -4.09
C HIS A 181 6.92 -18.13 -3.25
N GLY A 182 7.72 -17.06 -3.18
CA GLY A 182 8.73 -16.86 -2.14
C GLY A 182 10.04 -16.25 -2.62
N GLY A 183 10.12 -14.92 -2.58
CA GLY A 183 11.33 -14.15 -2.23
C GLY A 183 12.58 -14.22 -3.12
N GLY A 184 12.94 -13.08 -3.71
CA GLY A 184 14.34 -12.74 -3.99
C GLY A 184 14.71 -12.65 -5.47
N PHE A 185 15.06 -11.42 -5.89
CA PHE A 185 16.13 -11.11 -6.85
C PHE A 185 16.28 -12.00 -8.10
N GLN A 186 15.91 -11.48 -9.28
CA GLN A 186 16.85 -10.99 -10.31
C GLN A 186 16.23 -10.91 -11.71
N LYS A 187 16.52 -9.78 -12.37
CA LYS A 187 16.84 -9.60 -13.79
C LYS A 187 16.19 -10.54 -14.82
N GLY A 188 15.29 -9.96 -15.62
CA GLY A 188 15.46 -9.80 -17.07
C GLY A 188 15.52 -11.06 -17.94
N GLY A 189 14.57 -11.18 -18.86
CA GLY A 189 14.71 -12.10 -19.99
C GLY A 189 13.47 -12.17 -20.87
N ASN A 190 13.40 -11.28 -21.86
CA ASN A 190 12.48 -11.36 -22.99
C ASN A 190 12.46 -12.78 -23.58
N LYS A 191 11.29 -13.43 -23.59
CA LYS A 191 10.99 -14.48 -24.56
C LYS A 191 10.33 -13.85 -25.77
N PHE A 192 11.08 -13.84 -26.86
CA PHE A 192 10.65 -13.59 -28.22
C PHE A 192 9.43 -14.45 -28.55
N LYS A 193 8.32 -13.82 -28.95
CA LYS A 193 7.27 -14.47 -29.74
C LYS A 193 7.39 -13.89 -31.14
N ALA A 194 7.87 -14.72 -32.07
CA ALA A 194 7.85 -14.44 -33.48
C ALA A 194 6.38 -14.34 -33.94
N GLY A 195 6.02 -13.19 -34.50
CA GLY A 195 4.74 -12.91 -35.13
C GLY A 195 4.95 -11.84 -36.20
N LYS A 196 4.64 -12.20 -37.44
CA LYS A 196 4.81 -11.42 -38.67
C LYS A 196 4.15 -10.03 -38.60
N GLY A 197 4.80 -9.05 -39.24
CA GLY A 197 4.14 -7.94 -39.93
C GLY A 197 4.33 -6.55 -39.31
N GLY A 198 4.88 -5.61 -40.09
CA GLY A 198 4.74 -4.17 -39.83
C GLY A 198 6.02 -3.34 -40.00
N LYS A 199 6.13 -2.67 -41.15
CA LYS A 199 7.17 -1.69 -41.49
C LYS A 199 7.16 -0.46 -40.56
N GLY A 200 8.34 0.11 -40.31
CA GLY A 200 8.56 1.56 -40.20
C GLY A 200 8.83 2.13 -38.81
N GLY A 201 9.83 3.03 -38.73
CA GLY A 201 9.89 4.04 -37.66
C GLY A 201 11.23 4.15 -36.93
N LYS A 202 11.98 5.21 -37.25
CA LYS A 202 13.26 5.63 -36.64
C LYS A 202 13.10 6.11 -35.18
N GLY A 203 14.18 6.01 -34.41
CA GLY A 203 14.56 7.06 -33.44
C GLY A 203 14.55 6.66 -31.96
N GLY A 204 15.72 6.74 -31.31
CA GLY A 204 15.82 6.74 -29.85
C GLY A 204 17.10 6.12 -29.29
N LYS A 205 18.24 6.79 -29.45
CA LYS A 205 19.49 6.45 -28.74
C LYS A 205 19.29 6.75 -27.25
N ILE A 206 19.24 5.71 -26.41
CA ILE A 206 19.43 5.85 -24.96
C ILE A 206 20.78 5.24 -24.63
N HIS A 207 21.67 6.07 -24.10
CA HIS A 207 23.01 5.72 -23.66
C HIS A 207 22.95 4.67 -22.54
N ALA A 208 23.01 3.39 -22.89
CA ALA A 208 23.23 2.30 -21.96
C ALA A 208 24.73 1.98 -21.93
N ALA A 209 25.35 2.18 -20.76
CA ALA A 209 26.73 1.81 -20.47
C ALA A 209 27.07 0.42 -21.05
N LYS A 210 28.24 0.29 -21.69
CA LYS A 210 28.76 -0.95 -22.30
C LYS A 210 28.74 -2.10 -21.28
N ILE A 211 27.65 -2.87 -21.25
CA ILE A 211 27.57 -4.12 -20.50
C ILE A 211 28.42 -5.13 -21.28
N ARG A 212 29.52 -5.58 -20.66
CA ARG A 212 30.41 -6.59 -21.24
C ARG A 212 29.61 -7.85 -21.60
N PRO A 213 29.70 -8.37 -22.83
CA PRO A 213 28.99 -9.57 -23.22
C PRO A 213 29.46 -10.78 -22.38
N GLY A 214 28.52 -11.70 -22.11
CA GLY A 214 28.75 -12.89 -21.29
C GLY A 214 29.81 -13.82 -21.87
N LYS A 215 30.36 -14.72 -21.03
CA LYS A 215 31.55 -15.53 -21.31
C LYS A 215 31.46 -16.34 -22.62
N ARG A 216 30.30 -16.96 -22.92
CA ARG A 216 30.05 -17.67 -24.19
C ARG A 216 30.12 -16.77 -25.42
N ARG A 217 29.57 -15.56 -25.34
CA ARG A 217 29.53 -14.61 -26.46
C ARG A 217 30.89 -14.00 -26.76
N ARG A 218 31.78 -13.91 -25.74
CA ARG A 218 33.18 -13.53 -25.92
C ARG A 218 34.02 -14.61 -26.61
N GLN A 219 33.73 -15.89 -26.36
CA GLN A 219 34.44 -16.98 -27.03
C GLN A 219 34.08 -17.06 -28.52
N GLN A 220 32.81 -16.84 -28.88
CA GLN A 220 32.41 -16.80 -30.29
C GLN A 220 33.04 -15.65 -31.09
N MET A 221 33.28 -14.49 -30.45
CA MET A 221 33.93 -13.36 -31.13
C MET A 221 35.44 -13.51 -31.32
N LYS A 222 36.08 -14.48 -30.66
CA LYS A 222 37.51 -14.78 -30.86
C LYS A 222 37.78 -15.70 -32.07
N GLY A 223 36.74 -16.29 -32.65
CA GLY A 223 36.82 -17.19 -33.80
C GLY A 223 36.30 -16.57 -35.10
N ARG A 224 36.28 -15.24 -35.20
CA ARG A 224 35.97 -14.47 -36.40
C ARG A 224 37.09 -13.50 -36.69
#